data_AF-A0A938FSA1-F1
#
_entry.id   AF-A0A938FSA1-F1
#
_cell.length_a   1.000
_cell.length_b   1.000
_cell.length_c   1.000
_cell.angle_alpha   90.00
_cell.angle_beta   90.00
_cell.angle_gamma   90.00
#
_symmetry.space_group_name_H-M   'P 1'
#
loop_
_entity.id
_entity.type
_entity.pdbx_description
1 polymer ?
#
loop_
_entity_poly.entity_id
_entity_poly.type
_entity_poly.pdbx_seq_one_letter_code
_entity_poly.pdbx_strand_id
1 'polypeptide(L)' 'MWNFLARLTLTCSHERTSFPLTPRRGAARRQTYVCCLDCGKEFQYDWANMRIGEPVSPRAGAGRTLATIPVETWK' A
#
# COMPACT_ATOMS: atom_id res chain seq x y z
N MET A 1 6.12 -10.15 -23.55
CA MET A 1 4.89 -9.46 -23.11
C MET A 1 4.01 -10.39 -22.25
N TRP A 2 4.61 -11.11 -21.28
CA TRP A 2 3.95 -12.10 -20.41
C TRP A 2 4.22 -11.84 -18.91
N ASN A 3 5.05 -10.84 -18.58
CA ASN A 3 5.52 -10.57 -17.21
C ASN A 3 4.48 -9.85 -16.33
N PHE A 4 3.42 -9.29 -16.92
CA PHE A 4 2.43 -8.52 -16.16
C PHE A 4 1.44 -9.41 -15.39
N LEU A 5 1.07 -10.57 -15.94
CA LEU A 5 0.11 -11.46 -15.30
C LEU A 5 0.75 -12.34 -14.20
N ALA A 6 2.05 -12.61 -14.29
CA ALA A 6 2.79 -13.35 -13.26
C ALA A 6 2.84 -12.65 -11.89
N ARG A 7 2.55 -11.34 -11.82
CA ARG A 7 2.51 -10.58 -10.56
C ARG A 7 1.25 -10.85 -9.71
N LEU A 8 0.24 -11.51 -10.26
CA LEU A 8 -1.07 -11.65 -9.60
C LEU A 8 -1.19 -12.89 -8.69
N THR A 9 -0.22 -13.81 -8.67
CA THR A 9 -0.45 -15.12 -8.05
C THR A 9 0.51 -15.46 -6.90
N LEU A 10 0.00 -15.28 -5.69
CA LEU A 10 0.22 -16.08 -4.45
C LEU A 10 1.60 -16.05 -3.76
N THR A 11 2.69 -15.63 -4.40
CA THR A 11 4.02 -15.54 -3.75
C THR A 11 4.68 -14.20 -4.06
N CYS A 12 4.69 -13.31 -3.08
CA CYS A 12 5.43 -12.07 -3.16
C CYS A 12 6.42 -12.05 -2.00
N SER A 13 7.73 -12.00 -2.29
CA SER A 13 8.78 -11.91 -1.27
C SER A 13 8.88 -10.54 -0.60
N HIS A 14 8.09 -9.56 -1.08
CA HIS A 14 8.04 -8.19 -0.56
C HIS A 14 9.40 -7.46 -0.51
N GLU A 15 10.32 -7.81 -1.40
CA GLU A 15 11.66 -7.20 -1.47
C GLU A 15 11.61 -5.75 -1.99
N ARG A 16 10.69 -5.49 -2.94
CA ARG A 16 10.53 -4.16 -3.55
C ARG A 16 9.44 -3.38 -2.84
N THR A 17 9.85 -2.49 -1.93
CA THR A 17 8.95 -1.65 -1.12
C THR A 17 9.13 -0.16 -1.40
N SER A 18 8.12 0.62 -1.05
CA SER A 18 8.19 2.09 -1.07
C SER A 18 9.11 2.62 0.02
N PHE A 19 9.51 3.88 -0.11
CA PHE A 19 10.06 4.62 1.02
C PHE A 19 9.01 4.68 2.18
N PRO A 20 9.43 4.75 3.45
CA PRO A 20 8.50 4.92 4.57
C PRO A 20 7.58 6.12 4.38
N LEU A 21 6.28 5.88 4.44
CA LEU A 21 5.23 6.87 4.27
C LEU A 21 4.62 7.19 5.64
N THR A 22 4.73 8.45 6.05
CA THR A 22 4.09 8.94 7.28
C THR A 22 2.78 9.64 6.90
N PRO A 23 1.61 9.11 7.32
CA PRO A 23 0.33 9.75 7.05
C PRO A 23 0.26 11.15 7.66
N ARG A 24 -0.39 12.08 6.95
CA ARG A 24 -0.62 13.43 7.47
C ARG A 24 -1.52 13.38 8.72
N ARG A 25 -1.32 14.32 9.66
CA ARG A 25 -2.16 14.45 10.86
C ARG A 25 -3.64 14.52 10.47
N GLY A 26 -4.47 13.67 11.11
CA GLY A 26 -5.90 13.52 10.81
C GLY A 26 -6.25 12.29 9.96
N ALA A 27 -5.26 11.59 9.39
CA ALA A 27 -5.51 10.32 8.74
C ALA A 27 -5.91 9.22 9.75
N ALA A 28 -6.74 8.28 9.30
CA ALA A 28 -7.20 7.14 10.09
C ALA A 28 -6.05 6.25 10.60
N ARG A 29 -4.87 6.37 9.98
CA ARG A 29 -3.62 5.72 10.40
C ARG A 29 -2.65 6.78 10.91
N ARG A 30 -2.04 6.52 12.07
CA ARG A 30 -1.05 7.39 12.71
C ARG A 30 0.38 6.85 12.64
N GLN A 31 0.54 5.62 12.17
CA GLN A 31 1.83 4.93 12.09
C GLN A 31 2.40 5.02 10.68
N THR A 32 3.73 5.09 10.59
CA THR A 32 4.45 5.03 9.32
C THR A 32 4.39 3.61 8.78
N TYR A 33 4.23 3.50 7.46
CA TYR A 33 4.13 2.23 6.78
C TYR A 33 4.94 2.23 5.50
N VAL A 34 5.25 1.04 5.00
CA VAL A 34 5.78 0.83 3.65
C VAL A 34 4.81 -0.02 2.85
N CYS A 35 4.76 0.19 1.54
CA CYS A 35 3.92 -0.58 0.63
C CYS A 35 4.81 -1.45 -0.27
N CYS A 36 4.48 -2.72 -0.45
CA CYS A 36 5.08 -3.53 -1.49
C CYS A 36 4.63 -3.00 -2.86
N LEU A 37 5.59 -2.66 -3.71
CA LEU A 37 5.33 -2.10 -5.05
C LEU A 37 4.91 -3.17 -6.06
N ASP A 38 4.94 -4.44 -5.67
CA ASP A 38 4.56 -5.55 -6.53
C ASP A 38 3.13 -6.04 -6.24
N CYS A 39 2.76 -6.20 -4.96
CA CYS A 39 1.44 -6.72 -4.57
C CYS A 39 0.53 -5.69 -3.88
N GLY A 40 1.04 -4.51 -3.51
CA GLY A 40 0.26 -3.47 -2.84
C GLY A 40 -0.04 -3.71 -1.35
N LYS A 41 0.47 -4.78 -0.74
CA LYS A 41 0.35 -4.99 0.71
C LYS A 41 1.14 -3.94 1.47
N GLU A 42 0.57 -3.48 2.58
CA GLU A 42 1.19 -2.50 3.46
C GLU A 42 1.73 -3.19 4.72
N PHE A 43 2.84 -2.69 5.22
CA PHE A 43 3.53 -3.20 6.39
C PHE A 43 3.86 -2.06 7.33
N GLN A 44 3.79 -2.30 8.64
CA GLN A 44 4.21 -1.28 9.60
C GLN A 44 5.71 -1.04 9.48
N TYR A 45 6.13 0.21 9.63
CA TYR A 45 7.55 0.57 9.67
C TYR A 45 7.94 0.94 11.09
N ASP A 46 8.86 0.18 11.67
CA ASP A 46 9.41 0.44 13.00
C ASP A 46 10.62 1.37 12.87
N TRP A 47 10.47 2.62 13.32
CA TRP A 47 11.53 3.62 13.36
C TRP A 47 12.58 3.35 14.43
N ALA A 48 12.21 2.69 15.53
CA ALA A 48 13.15 2.43 16.62
C ALA A 48 14.21 1.40 16.18
N ASN A 49 13.77 0.39 15.43
CA ASN A 49 14.66 -0.65 14.91
C ASN A 49 15.02 -0.49 13.43
N MET A 50 14.44 0.49 12.73
CA MET A 50 14.59 0.75 11.29
C MET A 50 14.23 -0.46 10.41
N ARG A 51 13.12 -1.13 10.72
CA ARG A 51 12.72 -2.41 10.11
C ARG A 51 11.27 -2.42 9.64
N ILE A 52 11.02 -3.23 8.61
CA ILE A 52 9.67 -3.56 8.16
C ILE A 52 9.11 -4.60 9.13
N GLY A 53 7.98 -4.28 9.73
CA GLY A 53 7.28 -5.12 10.70
C GLY A 53 6.12 -5.88 10.09
N GLU A 54 5.11 -6.11 10.91
CA GLU A 54 3.96 -6.93 10.55
C GLU A 54 3.11 -6.33 9.41
N PRO A 55 2.47 -7.19 8.59
CA PRO A 55 1.51 -6.74 7.60
C PRO A 55 0.35 -6.00 8.30
N VAL A 56 0.02 -4.82 7.78
CA VAL A 56 -1.12 -4.07 8.27
C VAL A 56 -2.37 -4.76 7.76
N SER A 57 -3.18 -5.32 8.65
CA SER A 57 -4.49 -5.85 8.28
C SER A 57 -5.27 -4.78 7.50
N PRO A 58 -5.79 -5.10 6.30
CA PRO A 58 -6.66 -4.18 5.59
C PRO A 58 -7.86 -3.91 6.51
N ARG A 59 -8.01 -2.67 6.95
CA ARG A 59 -9.22 -2.26 7.66
C ARG A 59 -10.39 -2.56 6.72
N ALA A 60 -11.43 -3.23 7.20
CA ALA A 60 -12.58 -3.75 6.43
C ALA A 60 -13.41 -2.70 5.65
N GLY A 61 -12.90 -1.49 5.43
CA GLY A 61 -13.48 -0.44 4.59
C GLY A 61 -12.51 0.15 3.56
N ALA A 62 -11.33 -0.43 3.35
CA ALA A 62 -10.37 0.02 2.33
C ALA A 62 -10.60 -0.62 0.95
N GLY A 63 -11.76 -1.24 0.74
CA GLY A 63 -12.33 -1.36 -0.60
C GLY A 63 -12.71 0.03 -1.06
N ARG A 64 -11.74 0.75 -1.65
CA ARG A 64 -12.06 1.89 -2.51
C ARG A 64 -13.02 1.34 -3.56
N THR A 65 -14.31 1.61 -3.40
CA THR A 65 -15.18 1.81 -4.54
C THR A 65 -14.40 2.75 -5.44
N LEU A 66 -13.93 2.23 -6.58
CA LEU A 66 -13.48 3.06 -7.68
C LEU A 66 -14.70 3.88 -8.07
N ALA A 67 -14.89 5.02 -7.39
CA ALA A 67 -15.67 6.09 -7.94
C ALA A 67 -14.90 6.47 -9.20
N THR A 68 -15.37 6.01 -10.35
CA THR A 68 -15.03 6.57 -11.65
C THR A 68 -15.31 8.06 -11.54
N ILE A 69 -14.28 8.85 -11.24
CA ILE A 69 -14.35 10.29 -11.39
C ILE A 69 -14.46 10.50 -12.91
N PRO A 70 -15.57 11.05 -13.42
CA PRO A 70 -15.66 11.37 -14.84
C PRO A 70 -14.57 12.40 -15.14
N VAL A 71 -13.73 12.12 -16.13
CA VAL A 71 -12.65 13.04 -16.55
C VAL A 71 -13.18 14.34 -17.16
N GLU A 72 -14.51 14.51 -17.26
CA GLU A 72 -15.18 15.59 -17.99
C GLU A 72 -15.49 16.83 -17.13
N THR A 73 -15.19 16.80 -15.82
CA THR A 73 -15.51 17.92 -14.90
C THR A 73 -14.36 18.88 -14.62
N TRP A 74 -13.29 18.86 -15.43
CA TRP A 74 -12.25 19.89 -15.38
C TRP A 74 -12.62 21.01 -16.36
N LYS A 75 -13.34 22.03 -15.87
CA LYS A 75 -13.47 23.33 -16.55
C LYS A 75 -12.22 24.16 -16.32
#